data_AF-A0A952ETH1-F1
#
_entry.id   AF-A0A952ETH1-F1
#
_cell.length_a   1.000
_cell.length_b   1.000
_cell.length_c   1.000
_cell.angle_alpha   90.00
_cell.angle_beta   90.00
_cell.angle_gamma   90.00
#
_symmetry.space_group_name_H-M   'P 1'
#
loop_
_entity.id
_entity.type
_entity.pdbx_description
1 polymer ?
#
loop_
_entity_poly.entity_id
_entity_poly.type
_entity_poly.pdbx_seq_one_letter_code
_entity_poly.pdbx_strand_id
1 'polypeptide(L)'
;PKRGESASTKSAGGVSDDAAKKAAAEVDQKNFDALQAQVSEALSKDATLSKIADQVQFVKVKDGLRIEIVDKADFSMFSVGTTRVLPRASALIGELAKAISELPNQVVIRGHTDSLAYALDSEMNNWLLSAERAESTRQLLQKAGVPEGQIARVEGVADTEPYNPKDALDIRNRRISMTLLFRDGEKAAPNLTGAIQ
;
A
#
# COMPACT_ATOMS: atom_id res chain seq x y z
N PRO A 1 56.68 27.50 2.71
CA PRO A 1 55.88 26.62 1.83
C PRO A 1 54.94 25.71 2.65
N LYS A 2 53.64 25.75 2.31
CA LYS A 2 52.49 25.09 2.97
C LYS A 2 52.57 23.55 2.83
N ARG A 3 52.37 22.77 3.90
CA ARG A 3 51.10 22.24 4.47
C ARG A 3 50.41 21.21 3.56
N GLY A 4 50.24 19.98 4.06
CA GLY A 4 48.99 19.23 3.88
C GLY A 4 49.07 17.87 3.18
N GLU A 5 49.39 16.84 3.98
CA GLU A 5 48.84 15.49 3.85
C GLU A 5 47.31 15.55 4.12
N SER A 6 46.48 14.85 3.36
CA SER A 6 45.24 14.25 3.88
C SER A 6 44.69 13.22 2.89
N ALA A 7 44.98 11.95 3.19
CA ALA A 7 44.25 10.82 2.67
C ALA A 7 42.83 10.83 3.27
N SER A 8 41.82 10.79 2.40
CA SER A 8 40.42 10.76 2.78
C SER A 8 40.06 9.38 3.32
N THR A 9 39.71 9.33 4.61
CA THR A 9 39.24 8.17 5.36
C THR A 9 37.83 7.77 4.94
N LYS A 10 37.68 6.52 4.46
CA LYS A 10 36.40 5.79 4.37
C LYS A 10 36.27 4.84 5.57
N SER A 11 35.02 4.55 5.92
CA SER A 11 34.50 3.48 6.81
C SER A 11 34.54 3.69 8.33
N ALA A 12 33.45 4.25 8.87
CA ALA A 12 33.01 4.00 10.26
C ALA A 12 31.47 4.01 10.41
N GLY A 13 30.71 4.62 9.49
CA GLY A 13 29.23 4.73 9.59
C GLY A 13 28.40 3.56 9.04
N GLY A 14 28.95 2.66 8.23
CA GLY A 14 28.14 1.63 7.54
C GLY A 14 27.58 0.52 8.45
N VAL A 15 28.30 0.15 9.52
CA VAL A 15 27.93 -1.01 10.36
C VAL A 15 26.81 -0.66 11.35
N SER A 16 26.75 0.59 11.83
CA SER A 16 25.67 1.05 12.72
C SER A 16 24.34 1.18 12.00
N ASP A 17 24.37 1.64 10.75
CA ASP A 17 23.17 1.90 9.96
C ASP A 17 22.49 0.59 9.55
N ASP A 18 23.26 -0.44 9.19
CA ASP A 18 22.74 -1.75 8.83
C ASP A 18 22.10 -2.48 10.03
N ALA A 19 22.68 -2.35 11.22
CA ALA A 19 22.10 -2.92 12.44
C ALA A 19 20.79 -2.23 12.84
N ALA A 20 20.73 -0.90 12.73
CA ALA A 20 19.52 -0.12 13.00
C ALA A 20 18.39 -0.45 12.01
N LYS A 21 18.71 -0.56 10.71
CA LYS A 21 17.78 -1.00 9.66
C LYS A 21 17.21 -2.38 9.94
N LYS A 22 18.07 -3.34 10.30
CA LYS A 22 17.64 -4.70 10.61
C LYS A 22 16.70 -4.74 11.82
N ALA A 23 17.06 -4.03 12.90
CA ALA A 23 16.22 -3.97 14.10
C ALA A 23 14.86 -3.31 13.81
N ALA A 24 14.83 -2.24 13.02
CA ALA A 24 13.58 -1.60 12.60
C ALA A 24 12.73 -2.53 11.73
N ALA A 25 13.33 -3.26 10.79
CA ALA A 25 12.62 -4.22 9.95
C ALA A 25 12.01 -5.38 10.76
N GLU A 26 12.69 -5.87 11.80
CA GLU A 26 12.13 -6.90 12.70
C GLU A 26 10.92 -6.39 13.49
N VAL A 27 10.95 -5.14 13.95
CA VAL A 27 9.80 -4.49 14.62
C VAL A 27 8.66 -4.25 13.63
N ASP A 28 8.97 -3.74 12.45
CA ASP A 28 8.01 -3.49 11.38
C ASP A 28 7.32 -4.79 10.95
N GLN A 29 8.06 -5.90 10.88
CA GLN A 29 7.48 -7.20 10.55
C GLN A 29 6.42 -7.63 11.59
N LYS A 30 6.68 -7.42 12.88
CA LYS A 30 5.70 -7.69 13.94
C LYS A 30 4.49 -6.76 13.85
N ASN A 31 4.74 -5.48 13.59
CA ASN A 31 3.69 -4.48 13.38
C ASN A 31 2.81 -4.81 12.17
N PHE A 32 3.40 -5.31 11.08
CA PHE A 32 2.69 -5.76 9.88
C PHE A 32 1.83 -7.00 10.14
N ASP A 33 2.34 -7.96 10.91
CA ASP A 33 1.57 -9.13 11.31
C ASP A 33 0.39 -8.73 12.23
N ALA A 34 0.61 -7.78 13.16
CA ALA A 34 -0.43 -7.22 14.01
C ALA A 34 -1.49 -6.44 13.21
N LEU A 35 -1.06 -5.61 12.25
CA LEU A 35 -1.95 -4.87 11.36
C LEU A 35 -2.84 -5.83 10.56
N GLN A 36 -2.25 -6.90 10.00
CA GLN A 36 -3.00 -7.92 9.28
C GLN A 36 -4.07 -8.57 10.18
N ALA A 37 -3.71 -8.91 11.42
CA ALA A 37 -4.66 -9.49 12.38
C ALA A 37 -5.79 -8.52 12.74
N GLN A 38 -5.46 -7.27 13.09
CA GLN A 38 -6.40 -6.22 13.45
C GLN A 38 -7.39 -5.93 12.31
N VAL A 39 -6.90 -5.78 11.08
CA VAL A 39 -7.75 -5.55 9.91
C VAL A 39 -8.65 -6.77 9.66
N SER A 40 -8.09 -7.98 9.67
CA SER A 40 -8.88 -9.20 9.43
C SER A 40 -10.00 -9.36 10.46
N GLU A 41 -9.70 -9.07 11.73
CA GLU A 41 -10.67 -9.08 12.81
C GLU A 41 -11.75 -8.00 12.62
N ALA A 42 -11.37 -6.76 12.33
CA ALA A 42 -12.29 -5.66 12.09
C ALA A 42 -13.26 -5.95 10.93
N LEU A 43 -12.73 -6.46 9.80
CA LEU A 43 -13.55 -6.86 8.66
C LEU A 43 -14.50 -8.01 9.02
N SER A 44 -14.06 -8.98 9.83
CA SER A 44 -14.89 -10.12 10.23
C SER A 44 -16.04 -9.75 11.17
N LYS A 45 -15.87 -8.71 12.02
CA LYS A 45 -16.88 -8.25 12.98
C LYS A 45 -17.97 -7.40 12.34
N ASP A 46 -17.70 -6.78 11.19
CA ASP A 46 -18.69 -6.02 10.44
C ASP A 46 -19.49 -6.92 9.48
N ALA A 47 -20.82 -6.92 9.61
CA ALA A 47 -21.71 -7.78 8.82
C ALA A 47 -21.71 -7.48 7.31
N THR A 48 -21.29 -6.29 6.90
CA THR A 48 -21.19 -5.85 5.50
C THR A 48 -19.80 -6.12 4.92
N LEU A 49 -18.75 -5.87 5.72
CA LEU A 49 -17.35 -6.02 5.30
C LEU A 49 -16.87 -7.47 5.34
N SER A 50 -17.40 -8.30 6.25
CA SER A 50 -17.08 -9.74 6.31
C SER A 50 -17.33 -10.45 4.99
N LYS A 51 -18.34 -9.99 4.22
CA LYS A 51 -18.66 -10.51 2.88
C LYS A 51 -17.65 -10.14 1.79
N ILE A 52 -16.71 -9.24 2.07
CA ILE A 52 -15.67 -8.78 1.12
C ILE A 52 -14.28 -8.84 1.77
N ALA A 53 -14.13 -9.52 2.91
CA ALA A 53 -12.85 -9.64 3.58
C ALA A 53 -11.82 -10.40 2.71
N ASP A 54 -12.29 -11.34 1.90
CA ASP A 54 -11.48 -12.12 0.95
C ASP A 54 -11.06 -11.32 -0.31
N GLN A 55 -11.47 -10.05 -0.41
CA GLN A 55 -10.97 -9.10 -1.41
C GLN A 55 -9.64 -8.47 -0.98
N VAL A 56 -9.31 -8.55 0.31
CA VAL A 56 -8.07 -8.02 0.88
C VAL A 56 -7.07 -9.16 0.99
N GLN A 57 -5.92 -9.00 0.34
CA GLN A 57 -4.80 -9.95 0.43
C GLN A 57 -3.58 -9.27 1.01
N PHE A 58 -2.92 -9.94 1.94
CA PHE A 58 -1.68 -9.49 2.56
C PHE A 58 -0.52 -10.30 2.01
N VAL A 59 0.43 -9.62 1.38
CA VAL A 59 1.58 -10.25 0.70
C VAL A 59 2.86 -9.64 1.25
N LYS A 60 3.70 -10.47 1.87
CA LYS A 60 5.05 -10.07 2.28
C LYS A 60 5.90 -9.88 1.03
N VAL A 61 6.47 -8.69 0.87
CA VAL A 61 7.35 -8.34 -0.25
C VAL A 61 8.70 -7.89 0.29
N LYS A 62 9.71 -7.85 -0.59
CA LYS A 62 11.07 -7.46 -0.19
C LYS A 62 11.13 -6.13 0.57
N ASP A 63 10.31 -5.18 0.13
CA ASP A 63 10.35 -3.81 0.64
C ASP A 63 9.34 -3.57 1.78
N GLY A 64 8.56 -4.57 2.20
CA GLY A 64 7.60 -4.45 3.31
C GLY A 64 6.35 -5.33 3.18
N LEU A 65 5.20 -4.82 3.60
CA LEU A 65 3.90 -5.50 3.49
C LEU A 65 3.05 -4.87 2.38
N ARG A 66 2.66 -5.66 1.39
CA ARG A 66 1.71 -5.24 0.35
C ARG A 66 0.31 -5.72 0.68
N ILE A 67 -0.64 -4.79 0.66
CA ILE A 67 -2.07 -5.01 0.82
C ILE A 67 -2.70 -4.85 -0.56
N GLU A 68 -3.29 -5.90 -1.09
CA GLU A 68 -4.01 -5.87 -2.36
C GLU A 68 -5.51 -5.83 -2.10
N ILE A 69 -6.21 -4.88 -2.70
CA ILE A 69 -7.67 -4.87 -2.77
C ILE A 69 -8.05 -5.21 -4.21
N VAL A 70 -8.58 -6.40 -4.41
CA VAL A 70 -8.83 -6.99 -5.73
C VAL A 70 -10.32 -6.90 -6.06
N ASP A 71 -10.69 -6.52 -7.28
CA ASP A 71 -12.08 -6.60 -7.74
C ASP A 71 -12.51 -8.08 -7.95
N LYS A 72 -13.79 -8.40 -7.70
CA LYS A 72 -14.46 -9.67 -8.04
C LYS A 72 -15.88 -9.40 -8.57
N ALA A 73 -16.56 -10.44 -9.04
CA ALA A 73 -17.88 -10.31 -9.65
C ALA A 73 -18.93 -9.61 -8.74
N ASP A 74 -18.82 -9.80 -7.43
CA ASP A 74 -19.72 -9.26 -6.40
C ASP A 74 -19.14 -8.06 -5.63
N PHE A 75 -17.93 -7.62 -6.00
CA PHE A 75 -17.25 -6.48 -5.39
C PHE A 75 -16.43 -5.69 -6.42
N SER A 76 -16.74 -4.40 -6.53
CA SER A 76 -15.92 -3.45 -7.28
C SER A 76 -15.49 -2.31 -6.36
N MET A 77 -14.25 -1.87 -6.50
CA MET A 77 -13.79 -0.68 -5.78
C MET A 77 -14.36 0.62 -6.35
N PHE A 78 -14.50 0.66 -7.67
CA PHE A 78 -14.87 1.86 -8.41
C PHE A 78 -16.13 1.64 -9.23
N SER A 79 -16.89 2.69 -9.50
CA SER A 79 -17.91 2.62 -10.56
C SER A 79 -17.23 2.37 -11.91
N VAL A 80 -17.86 1.55 -12.76
CA VAL A 80 -17.30 1.10 -14.05
C VAL A 80 -16.78 2.27 -14.88
N GLY A 81 -15.54 2.19 -15.34
CA GLY A 81 -14.90 3.22 -16.16
C GLY A 81 -14.62 4.55 -15.45
N THR A 82 -14.78 4.63 -14.13
CA THR A 82 -14.56 5.86 -13.35
C THR A 82 -13.53 5.67 -12.23
N THR A 83 -13.24 6.79 -11.56
CA THR A 83 -12.42 6.93 -10.36
C THR A 83 -13.26 7.09 -9.08
N ARG A 84 -14.59 7.03 -9.19
CA ARG A 84 -15.49 7.15 -8.05
C ARG A 84 -15.49 5.87 -7.22
N VAL A 85 -14.94 5.95 -6.01
CA VAL A 85 -14.93 4.85 -5.04
C VAL A 85 -16.36 4.54 -4.58
N LEU A 86 -16.73 3.25 -4.58
CA LEU A 86 -18.04 2.78 -4.13
C LEU A 86 -18.13 2.71 -2.60
N PRO A 87 -19.33 2.84 -1.99
CA PRO A 87 -19.46 2.89 -0.52
C PRO A 87 -18.85 1.71 0.23
N ARG A 88 -19.01 0.48 -0.27
CA ARG A 88 -18.42 -0.72 0.36
C ARG A 88 -16.89 -0.69 0.34
N ALA A 89 -16.32 -0.27 -0.78
CA ALA A 89 -14.87 -0.11 -0.91
C ALA A 89 -14.37 1.05 -0.04
N SER A 90 -15.15 2.13 0.06
CA SER A 90 -14.81 3.26 0.93
C SER A 90 -14.76 2.85 2.40
N ALA A 91 -15.70 2.02 2.86
CA ALA A 91 -15.71 1.50 4.22
C ALA A 91 -14.53 0.56 4.48
N LEU A 92 -14.24 -0.36 3.54
CA LEU A 92 -13.09 -1.26 3.61
C LEU A 92 -11.75 -0.51 3.67
N ILE A 93 -11.55 0.48 2.79
CA ILE A 93 -10.35 1.33 2.81
C ILE A 93 -10.28 2.14 4.11
N GLY A 94 -11.42 2.52 4.69
CA GLY A 94 -11.49 3.15 6.00
C GLY A 94 -10.94 2.29 7.14
N GLU A 95 -11.26 0.99 7.17
CA GLU A 95 -10.68 0.06 8.16
C GLU A 95 -9.18 -0.13 7.96
N LEU A 96 -8.73 -0.21 6.71
CA LEU A 96 -7.31 -0.24 6.39
C LEU A 96 -6.60 1.04 6.83
N ALA A 97 -7.20 2.20 6.58
CA ALA A 97 -6.65 3.50 6.94
C ALA A 97 -6.41 3.65 8.45
N LYS A 98 -7.35 3.18 9.28
CA LYS A 98 -7.21 3.19 10.74
C LYS A 98 -5.94 2.47 11.17
N ALA A 99 -5.79 1.21 10.77
CA ALA A 99 -4.62 0.41 11.14
C ALA A 99 -3.31 0.94 10.54
N ILE A 100 -3.36 1.45 9.29
CA ILE A 100 -2.19 2.07 8.63
C ILE A 100 -1.73 3.32 9.38
N SER A 101 -2.65 4.17 9.83
CA SER A 101 -2.35 5.46 10.47
C SER A 101 -1.66 5.33 11.83
N GLU A 102 -1.77 4.16 12.47
CA GLU A 102 -1.10 3.85 13.73
C GLU A 102 0.39 3.50 13.53
N LEU A 103 0.80 3.26 12.29
CA LEU A 103 2.17 2.89 11.95
C LEU A 103 2.97 4.09 11.41
N PRO A 104 4.29 4.15 11.67
CA PRO A 104 5.17 5.20 11.14
C PRO A 104 5.68 4.89 9.73
N ASN A 105 5.32 3.73 9.18
CA ASN A 105 5.77 3.20 7.90
C ASN A 105 5.18 4.00 6.75
N GLN A 106 5.99 4.35 5.76
CA GLN A 106 5.48 5.03 4.58
C GLN A 106 4.67 4.07 3.71
N VAL A 107 3.71 4.62 2.96
CA VAL A 107 2.79 3.89 2.10
C VAL A 107 3.01 4.27 0.64
N VAL A 108 3.14 3.26 -0.20
CA VAL A 108 3.13 3.36 -1.66
C VAL A 108 1.78 2.88 -2.15
N ILE A 109 1.09 3.67 -2.97
CA ILE A 109 -0.22 3.33 -3.52
C ILE A 109 -0.06 3.12 -5.03
N ARG A 110 -0.51 1.96 -5.52
CA ARG A 110 -0.52 1.63 -6.94
C ARG A 110 -1.92 1.30 -7.43
N GLY A 111 -2.29 1.85 -8.57
CA GLY A 111 -3.48 1.47 -9.31
C GLY A 111 -3.14 0.54 -10.47
N HIS A 112 -3.99 -0.47 -10.64
CA HIS A 112 -3.94 -1.43 -11.72
C HIS A 112 -5.29 -1.48 -12.43
N THR A 113 -5.27 -1.68 -13.74
CA THR A 113 -6.46 -1.89 -14.57
C THR A 113 -6.34 -3.21 -15.31
N ASP A 114 -7.45 -3.67 -15.87
CA ASP A 114 -7.42 -4.72 -16.89
C ASP A 114 -7.00 -4.13 -18.25
N SER A 115 -6.76 -5.00 -19.23
CA SER A 115 -6.41 -4.61 -20.59
C SER A 115 -7.63 -4.26 -21.46
N LEU A 116 -8.76 -3.89 -20.85
CA LEU A 116 -9.91 -3.43 -21.63
C LEU A 116 -9.52 -2.15 -22.37
N ALA A 117 -9.57 -2.22 -23.70
CA ALA A 117 -9.22 -1.09 -24.54
C ALA A 117 -10.26 0.02 -24.41
N TYR A 118 -9.78 1.24 -24.22
CA TYR A 118 -10.59 2.44 -24.35
C TYR A 118 -10.84 2.75 -25.83
N ALA A 119 -11.92 3.48 -26.12
CA ALA A 119 -12.15 4.00 -27.46
C ALA A 119 -10.96 4.87 -27.89
N LEU A 120 -10.55 4.76 -29.16
CA LEU A 120 -9.33 5.40 -29.69
C LEU A 120 -9.35 6.94 -29.63
N ASP A 121 -10.53 7.53 -29.44
CA ASP A 121 -10.79 8.96 -29.31
C ASP A 121 -10.98 9.40 -27.85
N SER A 122 -10.82 8.50 -26.88
CA SER A 122 -10.89 8.84 -25.46
C SER A 122 -9.58 9.46 -25.00
N GLU A 123 -9.68 10.62 -24.34
CA GLU A 123 -8.55 11.16 -23.55
C GLU A 123 -8.19 10.24 -22.37
N MET A 124 -9.10 9.33 -22.00
CA MET A 124 -8.85 8.30 -21.00
C MET A 124 -8.18 7.07 -21.60
N ASN A 125 -7.16 6.60 -20.90
CA ASN A 125 -6.51 5.32 -21.13
C ASN A 125 -6.21 4.63 -19.80
N ASN A 126 -5.76 3.38 -19.88
CA ASN A 126 -5.44 2.57 -18.69
C ASN A 126 -4.36 3.20 -17.80
N TRP A 127 -3.39 3.93 -18.37
CA TRP A 127 -2.37 4.64 -17.60
C TRP A 127 -3.00 5.72 -16.73
N LEU A 128 -3.78 6.62 -17.33
CA LEU A 128 -4.42 7.71 -16.61
C LEU A 128 -5.46 7.18 -15.61
N LEU A 129 -6.32 6.24 -16.01
CA LEU A 129 -7.30 5.65 -15.10
C LEU A 129 -6.64 5.01 -13.87
N SER A 130 -5.57 4.25 -14.08
CA SER A 130 -4.87 3.58 -12.99
C SER A 130 -4.27 4.60 -11.99
N ALA A 131 -3.67 5.68 -12.50
CA ALA A 131 -3.12 6.75 -11.67
C ALA A 131 -4.20 7.51 -10.90
N GLU A 132 -5.31 7.87 -11.54
CA GLU A 132 -6.41 8.60 -10.89
C GLU A 132 -7.14 7.75 -9.84
N ARG A 133 -7.23 6.43 -10.04
CA ARG A 133 -7.75 5.50 -9.03
C ARG A 133 -6.82 5.42 -7.82
N ALA A 134 -5.51 5.34 -8.03
CA ALA A 134 -4.53 5.38 -6.96
C ALA A 134 -4.62 6.70 -6.17
N GLU A 135 -4.79 7.83 -6.87
CA GLU A 135 -4.99 9.14 -6.25
C GLU A 135 -6.29 9.22 -5.45
N SER A 136 -7.39 8.67 -5.98
CA SER A 136 -8.67 8.60 -5.27
C SER A 136 -8.57 7.77 -3.99
N THR A 137 -7.83 6.67 -4.02
CA THR A 137 -7.51 5.89 -2.80
C THR A 137 -6.68 6.71 -1.83
N ARG A 138 -5.65 7.43 -2.29
CA ARG A 138 -4.82 8.31 -1.45
C ARG A 138 -5.66 9.35 -0.71
N GLN A 139 -6.56 10.04 -1.41
CA GLN A 139 -7.47 11.02 -0.83
C GLN A 139 -8.35 10.39 0.26
N LEU A 140 -8.86 9.18 0.01
CA LEU A 140 -9.69 8.48 0.98
C LEU A 140 -8.90 8.07 2.23
N LEU A 141 -7.67 7.57 2.07
CA LEU A 141 -6.79 7.25 3.20
C LEU A 141 -6.54 8.48 4.07
N GLN A 142 -6.24 9.63 3.46
CA GLN A 142 -6.06 10.88 4.21
C GLN A 142 -7.32 11.32 4.94
N LYS A 143 -8.47 11.27 4.27
CA LYS A 143 -9.76 11.59 4.89
C LYS A 143 -10.07 10.67 6.07
N ALA A 144 -9.57 9.44 6.04
CA ALA A 144 -9.72 8.45 7.09
C ALA A 144 -8.60 8.49 8.16
N GLY A 145 -7.68 9.46 8.10
CA GLY A 145 -6.72 9.74 9.18
C GLY A 145 -5.27 9.38 8.87
N VAL A 146 -4.95 8.84 7.69
CA VAL A 146 -3.56 8.59 7.29
C VAL A 146 -2.84 9.93 7.06
N PRO A 147 -1.76 10.25 7.79
CA PRO A 147 -1.04 11.51 7.59
C PRO A 147 -0.48 11.67 6.17
N GLU A 148 -0.49 12.90 5.66
CA GLU A 148 0.06 13.20 4.33
C GLU A 148 1.53 12.78 4.19
N GLY A 149 2.35 13.05 5.21
CA GLY A 149 3.77 12.66 5.22
C GLY A 149 4.00 11.14 5.32
N GLN A 150 2.95 10.34 5.50
CA GLN A 150 3.03 8.88 5.43
C GLN A 150 2.94 8.37 4.00
N ILE A 151 2.39 9.14 3.05
CA ILE A 151 2.33 8.74 1.65
C ILE A 151 3.69 9.00 0.98
N ALA A 152 4.37 7.93 0.55
CA ALA A 152 5.63 8.05 -0.17
C ALA A 152 5.44 8.36 -1.66
N ARG A 153 4.50 7.66 -2.31
CA ARG A 153 4.23 7.82 -3.75
C ARG A 153 2.87 7.24 -4.14
N VAL A 154 2.34 7.78 -5.23
CA VAL A 154 1.13 7.32 -5.92
C VAL A 154 1.50 7.00 -7.36
N GLU A 155 1.16 5.80 -7.81
CA GLU A 155 1.59 5.28 -9.10
C GLU A 155 0.40 4.65 -9.85
N GLY A 156 0.33 4.88 -11.15
CA GLY A 156 -0.54 4.14 -12.06
C GLY A 156 0.31 3.24 -12.95
N VAL A 157 0.01 1.94 -13.00
CA VAL A 157 0.78 0.98 -13.80
C VAL A 157 -0.05 0.31 -14.89
N ALA A 158 -1.24 0.84 -15.17
CA ALA A 158 -2.15 0.30 -16.18
C ALA A 158 -2.34 -1.22 -16.03
N ASP A 159 -2.20 -1.95 -17.13
CA ASP A 159 -2.29 -3.40 -17.27
C ASP A 159 -0.92 -4.10 -17.33
N THR A 160 0.16 -3.38 -17.02
CA THR A 160 1.55 -3.90 -17.18
C THR A 160 1.95 -4.92 -16.11
N GLU A 161 1.25 -4.94 -14.97
CA GLU A 161 1.46 -5.88 -13.86
C GLU A 161 0.15 -6.65 -13.56
N PRO A 162 -0.31 -7.56 -14.45
CA PRO A 162 -1.59 -8.24 -14.28
C PRO A 162 -1.56 -9.25 -13.12
N TYR A 163 -2.68 -9.36 -12.39
CA TYR A 163 -2.85 -10.38 -11.36
C TYR A 163 -2.91 -11.78 -11.98
N ASN A 164 -3.60 -11.90 -13.11
CA ASN A 164 -3.65 -13.11 -13.93
C ASN A 164 -3.02 -12.83 -15.30
N PRO A 165 -1.71 -13.12 -15.49
CA PRO A 165 -1.04 -12.92 -16.78
C PRO A 165 -1.60 -13.74 -17.93
N LYS A 166 -2.41 -14.78 -17.65
CA LYS A 166 -3.01 -15.65 -18.66
C LYS A 166 -4.30 -15.10 -19.25
N ASP A 167 -4.93 -14.14 -18.57
CA ASP A 167 -6.17 -13.51 -19.00
C ASP A 167 -6.12 -12.01 -18.72
N ALA A 168 -5.89 -11.24 -19.78
CA ALA A 168 -5.76 -9.80 -19.72
C ALA A 168 -7.06 -9.07 -19.31
N LEU A 169 -8.22 -9.74 -19.51
CA LEU A 169 -9.55 -9.21 -19.20
C LEU A 169 -10.07 -9.68 -17.84
N ASP A 170 -9.27 -10.44 -17.09
CA ASP A 170 -9.64 -10.90 -15.77
C ASP A 170 -9.94 -9.71 -14.85
N ILE A 171 -11.13 -9.71 -14.25
CA ILE A 171 -11.56 -8.70 -13.29
C ILE A 171 -10.56 -8.47 -12.15
N ARG A 172 -9.82 -9.52 -11.76
CA ARG A 172 -8.81 -9.45 -10.71
C ARG A 172 -7.59 -8.61 -11.09
N ASN A 173 -7.40 -8.30 -12.37
CA ASN A 173 -6.38 -7.35 -12.82
C ASN A 173 -6.70 -5.92 -12.35
N ARG A 174 -7.99 -5.60 -12.15
CA ARG A 174 -8.42 -4.34 -11.52
C ARG A 174 -8.23 -4.45 -10.01
N ARG A 175 -7.19 -3.79 -9.51
CA ARG A 175 -6.84 -3.80 -8.09
C ARG A 175 -6.11 -2.53 -7.68
N ILE A 176 -6.06 -2.31 -6.37
CA ILE A 176 -5.25 -1.27 -5.74
C ILE A 176 -4.29 -1.97 -4.80
N SER A 177 -3.00 -1.66 -4.93
CA SER A 177 -1.96 -2.16 -4.05
C SER A 177 -1.48 -1.04 -3.13
N MET A 178 -1.46 -1.30 -1.82
CA MET A 178 -0.88 -0.41 -0.82
C MET A 178 0.30 -1.13 -0.17
N THR A 179 1.52 -0.65 -0.39
CA THR A 179 2.72 -1.24 0.21
C THR A 179 3.19 -0.38 1.38
N LEU A 180 3.12 -0.92 2.59
CA LEU A 180 3.76 -0.36 3.78
C LEU A 180 5.24 -0.73 3.73
N LEU A 181 6.11 0.27 3.63
CA LEU A 181 7.54 0.09 3.48
C LEU A 181 8.22 -0.22 4.81
N PHE A 182 9.23 -1.09 4.82
CA PHE A 182 10.16 -1.18 5.93
C PHE A 182 10.86 0.17 6.17
N ARG A 183 11.13 0.49 7.43
CA ARG A 183 11.81 1.73 7.80
C ARG A 183 13.32 1.55 7.80
N ASP A 184 14.02 2.61 7.44
CA ASP A 184 15.48 2.67 7.40
C ASP A 184 16.14 2.85 8.80
N GLY A 185 15.39 2.70 9.90
CA GLY A 185 15.93 2.75 11.27
C GLY A 185 15.83 4.11 11.99
N GLU A 186 15.55 5.21 11.31
CA GLU A 186 15.55 6.56 11.93
C GLU A 186 14.28 6.93 12.71
N LYS A 187 13.12 6.41 12.32
CA LYS A 187 11.86 6.71 13.04
C LYS A 187 11.70 5.69 14.18
N ALA A 188 11.43 6.14 15.40
CA ALA A 188 11.05 5.22 16.49
C ALA A 188 9.73 4.51 16.15
N ALA A 189 9.65 3.21 16.37
CA ALA A 189 8.42 2.43 16.10
C ALA A 189 7.47 2.51 17.30
N PRO A 190 6.18 2.83 17.11
CA PRO A 190 5.16 2.38 18.05
C PRO A 190 5.08 0.85 17.99
N ASN A 191 4.86 0.23 19.15
CA ASN A 191 4.88 -1.21 19.32
C ASN A 191 3.42 -1.69 19.45
N LEU A 192 2.79 -2.11 18.35
CA LEU A 192 1.35 -2.44 18.34
C LEU A 192 1.03 -3.73 19.12
N THR A 193 2.03 -4.57 19.39
CA THR A 193 1.89 -5.82 20.15
C THR A 193 1.36 -5.63 21.58
N GLY A 194 1.40 -4.40 22.14
CA GLY A 194 0.92 -4.09 23.49
C GLY A 194 -0.55 -3.62 23.59
N ALA A 195 -1.23 -3.37 22.46
CA ALA A 195 -2.58 -2.79 22.44
C ALA A 195 -3.71 -3.83 22.34
N ILE A 196 -3.37 -5.10 22.11
CA ILE A 196 -4.34 -6.21 22.07
C ILE A 196 -4.32 -6.91 23.44
N GLN A 197 -5.07 -6.37 24.41
CA GLN A 197 -5.43 -7.04 25.67
C GLN A 197 -6.94 -7.01 25.86
#